data_AF-A0A3D5Y487-F1
#
_entry.id   AF-A0A3D5Y487-F1
#
_cell.length_a   1.000
_cell.length_b   1.000
_cell.length_c   1.000
_cell.angle_alpha   90.00
_cell.angle_beta   90.00
_cell.angle_gamma   90.00
#
_symmetry.space_group_name_H-M   'P 1'
#
loop_
_entity.id
_entity.type
_entity.pdbx_description
1 polymer ?
#
loop_
_entity_poly.entity_id
_entity_poly.type
_entity_poly.pdbx_seq_one_letter_code
_entity_poly.pdbx_strand_id
1 'polypeptide(L)'
;MPWNRHIRTTTCWRWCGQKACLRTAMRAANDTMYQVRQWSVRNARLLEWLYDHFEGLLLALHPLWLWLGYDRVERSIRRLECRVKSLLFDCRMCGNCVLGKTGMSCPMNCPKELRNGPCGGVHEAGYCEIEPDLRCVWVDAVEGAARMRDSSGLQVIQPPLAQSHRGASSWLREVREKRDRRFFGNGT
;
A
#
# COMPACT_ATOMS: atom_id res chain seq x y z
N MET A 1 2.50 -4.59 37.31
CA MET A 1 2.34 -5.07 35.92
C MET A 1 1.78 -6.49 36.01
N PRO A 2 0.55 -6.73 35.54
CA PRO A 2 0.35 -7.15 34.15
C PRO A 2 -0.82 -6.43 33.46
N TRP A 3 -0.67 -6.23 32.16
CA TRP A 3 -1.59 -5.47 31.30
C TRP A 3 -2.82 -6.28 30.90
N ASN A 4 -3.95 -5.58 30.96
CA ASN A 4 -5.30 -6.10 30.89
C ASN A 4 -5.76 -6.27 29.43
N ARG A 5 -6.37 -7.42 29.12
CA ARG A 5 -7.21 -7.64 27.94
C ARG A 5 -8.34 -6.62 27.94
N HIS A 6 -8.57 -5.91 26.83
CA HIS A 6 -9.90 -5.55 26.34
C HIS A 6 -9.78 -4.85 24.97
N ILE A 7 -9.93 -5.60 23.88
CA ILE A 7 -10.45 -5.07 22.63
C ILE A 7 -11.74 -5.83 22.35
N ARG A 8 -12.85 -5.12 22.54
CA ARG A 8 -14.20 -5.58 22.27
C ARG A 8 -14.35 -5.81 20.77
N THR A 9 -14.39 -7.08 20.36
CA THR A 9 -14.91 -7.53 19.07
C THR A 9 -16.42 -7.73 19.19
N THR A 10 -17.18 -6.73 18.79
CA THR A 10 -18.63 -6.83 18.53
C THR A 10 -18.87 -5.89 17.36
N THR A 11 -19.18 -6.35 16.16
CA THR A 11 -20.40 -7.08 15.80
C THR A 11 -20.25 -7.77 14.43
N CYS A 12 -21.07 -8.80 14.20
CA CYS A 12 -21.28 -9.54 12.93
C CYS A 12 -20.62 -10.93 12.79
N TRP A 13 -20.25 -11.59 13.90
CA TRP A 13 -19.96 -13.03 13.87
C TRP A 13 -20.81 -13.75 14.91
N ARG A 14 -22.06 -14.05 14.56
CA ARG A 14 -22.84 -15.06 15.26
C ARG A 14 -23.64 -15.85 14.22
N TRP A 15 -23.46 -17.18 14.27
CA TRP A 15 -24.19 -18.25 13.57
C TRP A 15 -23.74 -18.64 12.15
N CYS A 16 -22.89 -19.68 12.05
CA CYS A 16 -23.29 -21.05 11.66
C CYS A 16 -22.05 -21.96 11.62
N GLY A 17 -22.15 -23.18 12.14
CA GLY A 17 -21.04 -24.14 12.24
C GLY A 17 -20.55 -24.66 10.89
N GLN A 18 -19.47 -24.09 10.35
CA GLN A 18 -18.74 -24.61 9.18
C GLN A 18 -17.24 -24.23 9.23
N LYS A 19 -16.44 -24.86 10.10
CA LYS A 19 -14.98 -24.57 10.20
C LYS A 19 -14.18 -24.93 8.95
N ALA A 20 -14.71 -25.79 8.07
CA ALA A 20 -14.09 -26.16 6.79
C ALA A 20 -14.46 -25.16 5.69
N CYS A 21 -15.75 -24.85 5.51
CA CYS A 21 -16.19 -23.89 4.48
C CYS A 21 -15.68 -22.47 4.73
N LEU A 22 -15.54 -22.05 6.00
CA LEU A 22 -14.90 -20.78 6.36
C LEU A 22 -13.42 -20.74 6.00
N ARG A 23 -12.68 -21.84 6.21
CA ARG A 23 -11.26 -21.94 5.84
C ARG A 23 -11.07 -21.92 4.33
N THR A 24 -11.95 -22.60 3.59
CA THR A 24 -11.92 -22.62 2.12
C THR A 24 -12.30 -21.26 1.54
N ALA A 25 -13.32 -20.58 2.07
CA ALA A 25 -13.70 -19.24 1.65
C ALA A 25 -12.62 -18.19 1.96
N MET A 26 -11.96 -18.29 3.13
CA MET A 26 -10.82 -17.42 3.48
C MET A 26 -9.59 -17.70 2.62
N ARG A 27 -9.32 -18.96 2.26
CA ARG A 27 -8.24 -19.32 1.32
C ARG A 27 -8.53 -18.83 -0.10
N ALA A 28 -9.74 -19.04 -0.62
CA ALA A 28 -10.14 -18.53 -1.94
C ALA A 28 -10.10 -16.99 -2.02
N ALA A 29 -10.47 -16.30 -0.94
CA ALA A 29 -10.32 -14.84 -0.84
C ALA A 29 -8.83 -14.42 -0.84
N ASN A 30 -7.97 -15.13 -0.10
CA ASN A 30 -6.52 -14.91 -0.13
C ASN A 30 -5.92 -15.16 -1.52
N ASP A 31 -6.36 -16.21 -2.22
CA ASP A 31 -5.90 -16.54 -3.57
C ASP A 31 -6.32 -15.46 -4.58
N THR A 32 -7.55 -14.95 -4.46
CA THR A 32 -8.04 -13.85 -5.29
C THR A 32 -7.24 -12.58 -5.05
N MET A 33 -7.00 -12.21 -3.80
CA MET A 33 -6.20 -11.03 -3.45
C MET A 33 -4.74 -11.17 -3.91
N TYR A 34 -4.17 -12.37 -3.79
CA TYR A 34 -2.83 -12.67 -4.30
C TYR A 34 -2.76 -12.55 -5.83
N GLN A 35 -3.76 -13.07 -6.56
CA GLN A 35 -3.83 -12.93 -8.01
C GLN A 35 -3.93 -11.47 -8.45
N VAL A 36 -4.73 -10.66 -7.75
CA VAL A 36 -4.83 -9.21 -8.05
C VAL A 36 -3.51 -8.51 -7.79
N ARG A 37 -2.81 -8.82 -6.69
CA ARG A 37 -1.46 -8.30 -6.44
C ARG A 37 -0.49 -8.67 -7.56
N GLN A 38 -0.48 -9.93 -7.99
CA GLN A 38 0.38 -10.39 -9.08
C GLN A 38 0.00 -9.72 -10.42
N TRP A 39 -1.28 -9.49 -10.67
CA TRP A 39 -1.75 -8.72 -11.81
C TRP A 39 -1.24 -7.28 -11.75
N SER A 40 -1.25 -6.64 -10.58
CA SER A 40 -0.75 -5.28 -10.39
C SER A 40 0.75 -5.18 -10.71
N VAL A 41 1.56 -6.14 -10.26
CA VAL A 41 2.99 -6.20 -10.58
C VAL A 41 3.23 -6.43 -12.07
N ARG A 42 2.45 -7.33 -12.71
CA ARG A 42 2.55 -7.61 -14.15
C ARG A 42 2.16 -6.40 -15.01
N ASN A 43 1.20 -5.61 -14.56
CA ASN A 43 0.72 -4.40 -15.22
C ASN A 43 1.33 -3.12 -14.65
N ALA A 44 2.52 -3.20 -14.03
CA ALA A 44 3.13 -2.09 -13.30
C ALA A 44 3.26 -0.81 -14.14
N ARG A 45 3.57 -0.93 -15.43
CA ARG A 45 3.66 0.23 -16.36
C ARG A 45 2.33 0.96 -16.55
N LEU A 46 1.23 0.23 -16.69
CA LEU A 46 -0.10 0.82 -16.84
C LEU A 46 -0.51 1.50 -15.53
N LEU A 47 -0.27 0.83 -14.40
CA LEU A 47 -0.58 1.38 -13.09
C LEU A 47 0.28 2.59 -12.74
N GLU A 48 1.54 2.62 -13.17
CA GLU A 48 2.43 3.78 -13.05
C GLU A 48 1.86 4.96 -13.83
N TRP A 49 1.47 4.74 -15.09
CA TRP A 49 0.84 5.79 -15.89
C TRP A 49 -0.47 6.29 -15.28
N LEU A 50 -1.33 5.39 -14.79
CA LEU A 50 -2.57 5.75 -14.11
C LEU A 50 -2.29 6.53 -12.82
N TYR A 51 -1.27 6.13 -12.05
CA TYR A 51 -0.87 6.81 -10.82
C TYR A 51 -0.35 8.22 -11.10
N ASP A 52 0.58 8.35 -12.06
CA ASP A 52 1.14 9.64 -12.49
C ASP A 52 0.04 10.60 -12.96
N HIS A 53 -0.92 10.10 -13.75
CA HIS A 53 -2.03 10.90 -14.25
C HIS A 53 -3.01 11.30 -13.15
N PHE A 54 -3.38 10.34 -12.28
CA PHE A 54 -4.25 10.59 -11.14
C PHE A 54 -3.64 11.60 -10.18
N GLU A 55 -2.35 11.49 -9.90
CA GLU A 55 -1.64 12.43 -9.06
C GLU A 55 -1.59 13.83 -9.67
N GLY A 56 -1.32 13.94 -10.98
CA GLY A 56 -1.39 15.21 -11.70
C GLY A 56 -2.76 15.87 -11.59
N LEU A 57 -3.84 15.08 -11.71
CA LEU A 57 -5.21 15.55 -11.53
C LEU A 57 -5.47 16.02 -10.09
N LEU A 58 -5.05 15.26 -9.07
CA LEU A 58 -5.21 15.64 -7.67
C LEU A 58 -4.48 16.96 -7.35
N LEU A 59 -3.27 17.15 -7.89
CA LEU A 59 -2.52 18.40 -7.73
C LEU A 59 -3.23 19.58 -8.42
N ALA A 60 -3.86 19.37 -9.57
CA ALA A 60 -4.62 20.40 -10.26
C ALA A 60 -5.93 20.77 -9.53
N LEU A 61 -6.58 19.79 -8.88
CA LEU A 61 -7.82 20.00 -8.10
C LEU A 61 -7.56 20.52 -6.68
N HIS A 62 -6.31 20.55 -6.23
CA HIS A 62 -5.89 21.05 -4.92
C HIS A 62 -6.47 22.41 -4.49
N PRO A 63 -6.49 23.48 -5.32
CA PRO A 63 -7.06 24.78 -4.92
C PRO A 63 -8.55 24.67 -4.53
N LEU A 64 -9.29 23.72 -5.09
CA LEU A 64 -10.69 23.49 -4.72
C LEU A 64 -10.81 22.91 -3.31
N TRP A 65 -9.86 22.07 -2.88
CA TRP A 65 -9.88 21.50 -1.54
C TRP A 65 -9.51 22.53 -0.46
N LEU A 66 -8.67 23.51 -0.79
CA LEU A 66 -8.41 24.67 0.08
C LEU A 66 -9.69 25.47 0.33
N TRP A 67 -10.53 25.61 -0.70
CA TRP A 67 -11.80 26.31 -0.59
C TRP A 67 -12.88 25.49 0.15
N LEU A 68 -12.94 24.17 -0.05
CA LEU A 68 -13.95 23.27 0.55
C LEU A 68 -13.63 22.81 1.99
N GLY A 69 -12.40 23.00 2.46
CA GLY A 69 -11.93 22.55 3.76
C GLY A 69 -11.42 21.10 3.77
N TYR A 70 -10.19 20.91 4.25
CA TYR A 70 -9.46 19.64 4.18
C TYR A 70 -10.10 18.50 4.97
N ASP A 71 -10.62 18.78 6.17
CA ASP A 71 -11.07 17.72 7.09
C ASP A 71 -12.23 16.89 6.53
N ARG A 72 -13.10 17.52 5.73
CA ARG A 72 -14.24 16.83 5.09
C ARG A 72 -13.79 15.97 3.93
N VAL A 73 -12.89 16.51 3.11
CA VAL A 73 -12.34 15.83 1.94
C VAL A 73 -11.47 14.64 2.36
N GLU A 74 -10.67 14.81 3.43
CA GLU A 74 -9.79 13.76 3.95
C GLU A 74 -10.55 12.50 4.34
N ARG A 75 -11.68 12.64 5.03
CA ARG A 75 -12.48 11.49 5.45
C ARG A 75 -12.98 10.66 4.25
N SER A 76 -13.40 11.32 3.18
CA SER A 76 -13.91 10.67 1.97
C SER A 76 -12.79 10.06 1.14
N ILE A 77 -11.73 10.81 0.88
CA ILE A 77 -10.57 10.33 0.13
C ILE A 77 -9.92 9.15 0.82
N ARG A 78 -9.76 9.19 2.15
CA ARG A 78 -9.22 8.07 2.92
C ARG A 78 -10.05 6.79 2.78
N ARG A 79 -11.38 6.90 2.74
CA ARG A 79 -12.27 5.74 2.52
C ARG A 79 -12.12 5.19 1.11
N LEU A 80 -12.06 6.06 0.11
CA LEU A 80 -11.85 5.67 -1.28
C LEU A 80 -10.48 5.00 -1.45
N GLU A 81 -9.44 5.63 -0.93
CA GLU A 81 -8.07 5.14 -0.95
C GLU A 81 -7.96 3.75 -0.32
N CYS A 82 -8.54 3.56 0.86
CA CYS A 82 -8.57 2.26 1.53
C CYS A 82 -9.23 1.20 0.65
N ARG A 83 -10.42 1.47 0.09
CA ARG A 83 -11.12 0.50 -0.77
C ARG A 83 -10.33 0.15 -2.03
N VAL A 84 -9.82 1.17 -2.73
CA VAL A 84 -9.10 0.99 -4.00
C VAL A 84 -7.76 0.30 -3.76
N LYS A 85 -6.97 0.77 -2.79
CA LYS A 85 -5.62 0.24 -2.55
C LYS A 85 -5.64 -1.12 -1.84
N SER A 86 -6.58 -1.38 -0.94
CA SER A 86 -6.71 -2.72 -0.33
C SER A 86 -7.14 -3.76 -1.36
N LEU A 87 -7.97 -3.39 -2.34
CA LEU A 87 -8.35 -4.32 -3.41
C LEU A 87 -7.21 -4.59 -4.38
N LEU A 88 -6.50 -3.55 -4.84
CA LEU A 88 -5.49 -3.68 -5.89
C LEU A 88 -4.12 -4.18 -5.41
N PHE A 89 -3.74 -3.83 -4.18
CA PHE A 89 -2.37 -4.03 -3.68
C PHE A 89 -2.31 -4.67 -2.30
N ASP A 90 -3.45 -5.08 -1.74
CA ASP A 90 -3.56 -5.56 -0.36
C ASP A 90 -2.91 -4.57 0.63
N CYS A 91 -3.25 -3.29 0.44
CA CYS A 91 -2.72 -2.19 1.24
C CYS A 91 -3.24 -2.23 2.68
N ARG A 92 -2.32 -2.10 3.65
CA ARG A 92 -2.59 -2.02 5.10
C ARG A 92 -2.70 -0.60 5.65
N MET A 93 -2.89 0.40 4.78
CA MET A 93 -3.05 1.81 5.19
C MET A 93 -1.93 2.31 6.12
N CYS A 94 -0.66 2.11 5.74
CA CYS A 94 0.48 2.58 6.54
C CYS A 94 0.66 4.11 6.53
N GLY A 95 -0.06 4.84 5.66
CA GLY A 95 -0.03 6.31 5.56
C GLY A 95 1.18 6.88 4.82
N ASN A 96 2.10 6.03 4.36
CA ASN A 96 3.26 6.42 3.55
C ASN A 96 3.43 5.41 2.40
N CYS A 97 2.86 5.76 1.24
CA CYS A 97 2.82 4.90 0.07
C CYS A 97 4.13 5.00 -0.72
N VAL A 98 4.71 3.85 -1.07
CA VAL A 98 5.95 3.76 -1.88
C VAL A 98 5.80 2.88 -3.12
N LEU A 99 4.55 2.60 -3.54
CA LEU A 99 4.27 1.72 -4.68
C LEU A 99 4.99 2.16 -5.97
N GLY A 100 5.04 3.47 -6.24
CA GLY A 100 5.74 4.04 -7.39
C GLY A 100 7.27 3.91 -7.33
N LYS A 101 7.83 3.46 -6.21
CA LYS A 101 9.28 3.17 -6.05
C LYS A 101 9.57 1.68 -5.98
N THR A 102 8.57 0.89 -5.59
CA THR A 102 8.70 -0.56 -5.34
C THR A 102 8.00 -1.41 -6.39
N GLY A 103 7.93 -0.97 -7.65
CA GLY A 103 7.43 -1.84 -8.73
C GLY A 103 5.94 -2.16 -8.63
N MET A 104 5.12 -1.29 -8.02
CA MET A 104 3.72 -1.58 -7.68
C MET A 104 3.52 -2.74 -6.67
N SER A 105 4.60 -3.15 -5.99
CA SER A 105 4.56 -4.12 -4.89
C SER A 105 4.59 -3.40 -3.55
N CYS A 106 3.67 -3.72 -2.63
CA CYS A 106 3.58 -3.04 -1.34
C CYS A 106 4.48 -3.73 -0.28
N PRO A 107 5.51 -3.05 0.28
CA PRO A 107 6.45 -3.65 1.25
C PRO A 107 5.79 -4.07 2.58
N MET A 108 4.60 -3.54 2.88
CA MET A 108 3.84 -3.88 4.10
C MET A 108 3.23 -5.28 4.07
N ASN A 109 3.26 -5.95 2.91
CA ASN A 109 2.81 -7.32 2.75
C ASN A 109 3.89 -8.32 3.19
N CYS A 110 5.12 -7.84 3.43
CA CYS A 110 6.18 -8.66 4.03
C CYS A 110 5.89 -8.80 5.53
N PRO A 111 5.99 -10.02 6.11
CA PRO A 111 5.82 -10.20 7.56
C PRO A 111 6.83 -9.40 8.39
N LYS A 112 7.97 -9.03 7.80
CA LYS A 112 9.01 -8.19 8.41
C LYS A 112 8.82 -6.68 8.17
N GLU A 113 7.82 -6.27 7.39
CA GLU A 113 7.52 -4.87 7.04
C GLU A 113 8.74 -4.07 6.51
N LEU A 114 9.66 -4.73 5.80
CA LEU A 114 10.91 -4.13 5.33
C LEU A 114 10.70 -3.27 4.07
N ARG A 115 10.91 -1.95 4.21
CA ARG A 115 10.77 -0.95 3.14
C ARG A 115 12.00 -0.76 2.26
N ASN A 116 13.18 -1.17 2.72
CA ASN A 116 14.45 -0.91 2.06
C ASN A 116 15.19 -2.24 1.83
N GLY A 117 15.00 -2.83 0.65
CA GLY A 117 15.69 -4.03 0.18
C GLY A 117 15.15 -5.37 0.74
N PRO A 118 15.53 -6.48 0.09
CA PRO A 118 15.19 -7.83 0.55
C PRO A 118 15.89 -8.15 1.87
N CYS A 119 15.25 -9.02 2.66
CA CYS A 119 15.73 -9.38 4.00
C CYS A 119 16.85 -10.43 4.04
N GLY A 120 17.36 -10.85 2.87
CA GLY A 120 18.27 -12.01 2.72
C GLY A 120 17.59 -13.38 2.81
N GLY A 121 16.45 -13.48 3.50
CA GLY A 121 15.65 -14.70 3.66
C GLY A 121 14.74 -15.06 2.50
N VAL A 122 15.21 -14.89 1.25
CA VAL A 122 14.43 -15.26 0.06
C VAL A 122 14.90 -16.64 -0.39
N HIS A 123 13.95 -17.57 -0.54
CA HIS A 123 14.26 -18.91 -1.04
C HIS A 123 14.72 -18.83 -2.51
N GLU A 124 15.49 -19.80 -2.97
CA GLU A 124 15.94 -19.87 -4.38
C GLU A 124 14.76 -19.85 -5.37
N ALA A 125 13.60 -20.37 -4.95
CA ALA A 125 12.36 -20.36 -5.73
C ALA A 125 11.62 -19.01 -5.70
N GLY A 126 12.11 -17.99 -4.98
CA GLY A 126 11.52 -16.65 -4.90
C GLY A 126 10.46 -16.45 -3.81
N TYR A 127 10.33 -17.39 -2.87
CA TYR A 127 9.37 -17.35 -1.76
C TYR A 127 9.97 -16.82 -0.46
N CYS A 128 9.12 -16.42 0.49
CA CYS A 128 9.54 -15.93 1.80
C CYS A 128 9.99 -17.08 2.73
N GLU A 129 11.04 -16.86 3.53
CA GLU A 129 11.46 -17.84 4.56
C GLU A 129 10.42 -18.08 5.67
N ILE A 130 9.63 -17.07 6.02
CA ILE A 130 8.68 -17.15 7.16
C ILE A 130 7.37 -17.78 6.70
N GLU A 131 6.93 -17.43 5.50
CA GLU A 131 5.65 -17.86 4.94
C GLU A 131 5.90 -18.47 3.55
N PRO A 132 6.03 -19.81 3.45
CA PRO A 132 6.41 -20.49 2.21
C PRO A 132 5.42 -20.30 1.06
N ASP A 133 4.13 -20.08 1.37
CA ASP A 133 3.08 -19.83 0.39
C ASP A 133 3.12 -18.39 -0.16
N LEU A 134 3.88 -17.49 0.47
CA LEU A 134 3.98 -16.08 0.08
C LEU A 134 5.21 -15.86 -0.81
N ARG A 135 4.95 -15.47 -2.06
CA ARG A 135 6.01 -14.97 -2.94
C ARG A 135 6.63 -13.70 -2.36
N CYS A 136 7.96 -13.65 -2.37
CA CYS A 136 8.69 -12.55 -1.76
C CYS A 136 8.31 -11.22 -2.41
N VAL A 137 7.89 -10.27 -1.57
CA VAL A 137 7.46 -8.93 -1.97
C VAL A 137 8.55 -8.18 -2.74
N TRP A 138 9.82 -8.43 -2.41
CA TRP A 138 10.97 -7.82 -3.08
C TRP A 138 11.30 -8.46 -4.43
N VAL A 139 10.99 -9.74 -4.62
CA VAL A 139 11.06 -10.37 -5.95
C VAL A 139 10.01 -9.72 -6.85
N ASP A 140 8.78 -9.58 -6.36
CA ASP A 140 7.72 -8.85 -7.06
C ASP A 140 8.10 -7.39 -7.33
N ALA A 141 8.76 -6.71 -6.38
CA ALA A 141 9.17 -5.31 -6.53
C ALA A 141 10.22 -5.13 -7.64
N VAL A 142 11.23 -6.01 -7.70
CA VAL A 142 12.25 -6.00 -8.76
C VAL A 142 11.61 -6.30 -10.12
N GLU A 143 10.76 -7.32 -10.18
CA GLU A 143 10.03 -7.67 -11.40
C GLU A 143 9.09 -6.57 -11.89
N GLY A 144 8.39 -5.90 -10.97
CA GLY A 144 7.52 -4.78 -11.30
C GLY A 144 8.30 -3.55 -11.74
N ALA A 145 9.40 -3.21 -11.05
CA ALA A 145 10.25 -2.09 -11.40
C ALA A 145 10.91 -2.27 -12.76
N ALA A 146 11.30 -3.49 -13.13
CA ALA A 146 11.81 -3.81 -14.46
C ALA A 146 10.78 -3.55 -15.59
N ARG A 147 9.48 -3.50 -15.26
CA ARG A 147 8.40 -3.19 -16.21
C ARG A 147 8.01 -1.71 -16.21
N MET A 148 8.37 -0.97 -15.16
CA MET A 148 8.09 0.47 -15.03
C MET A 148 8.99 1.30 -15.95
N ARG A 149 8.61 2.56 -16.18
CA ARG A 149 9.42 3.53 -16.92
C ARG A 149 10.67 3.92 -16.13
N ASP A 150 10.55 4.06 -14.81
CA ASP A 150 11.64 4.40 -13.90
C ASP A 150 11.86 3.30 -12.85
N SER A 151 12.93 2.51 -13.02
CA SER A 151 13.35 1.48 -12.07
C SER A 151 14.28 2.00 -10.98
N SER A 152 14.74 3.25 -11.04
CA SER A 152 15.71 3.82 -10.09
C SER A 152 15.15 3.91 -8.67
N GLY A 153 13.82 3.93 -8.53
CA GLY A 153 13.12 4.04 -7.26
C GLY A 153 13.49 2.97 -6.23
N LEU A 154 13.90 1.76 -6.67
CA LEU A 154 14.32 0.69 -5.76
C LEU A 154 15.63 1.00 -5.03
N GLN A 155 16.50 1.81 -5.61
CA GLN A 155 17.78 2.20 -5.00
C GLN A 155 17.63 3.39 -4.05
N VAL A 156 16.51 4.10 -4.11
CA VAL A 156 16.25 5.26 -3.26
C VAL A 156 15.85 4.77 -1.88
N ILE A 157 16.72 4.99 -0.90
CA ILE A 157 16.46 4.69 0.51
C ILE A 157 15.24 5.50 0.98
N GLN A 158 14.19 4.78 1.40
CA GLN A 158 12.98 5.40 1.92
C GLN A 158 13.12 5.67 3.41
N PRO A 159 12.54 6.77 3.92
CA PRO A 159 12.53 7.03 5.35
C PRO A 159 11.80 5.93 6.11
N PRO A 160 12.16 5.68 7.39
CA PRO A 160 11.45 4.72 8.22
C PRO A 160 9.97 5.06 8.30
N LEU A 161 9.13 4.02 8.43
CA LEU A 161 7.70 4.20 8.55
C LEU A 161 7.38 4.84 9.91
N ALA A 162 6.89 6.08 9.90
CA ALA A 162 6.36 6.70 11.10
C ALA A 162 4.98 6.10 11.44
N GLN A 163 4.90 5.44 12.60
CA GLN A 163 3.71 4.70 13.04
C GLN A 163 2.50 5.60 13.31
N SER A 164 2.74 6.88 13.62
CA SER A 164 1.70 7.90 13.84
C SER A 164 0.81 8.14 12.62
N HIS A 165 1.26 7.78 11.41
CA HIS A 165 0.50 7.97 10.18
C HIS A 165 -0.34 6.76 9.77
N ARG A 166 -0.31 5.66 10.53
CA ARG A 166 -1.17 4.50 10.23
C ARG A 166 -2.63 4.91 10.21
N GLY A 167 -3.33 4.50 9.16
CA GLY A 167 -4.74 4.81 8.93
C GLY A 167 -5.02 6.17 8.30
N ALA A 168 -3.99 7.01 8.06
CA ALA A 168 -4.10 8.27 7.33
C ALA A 168 -4.03 8.07 5.81
N SER A 169 -4.54 9.05 5.04
CA SER A 169 -4.47 9.03 3.58
C SER A 169 -3.05 9.30 3.10
N SER A 170 -2.49 8.40 2.28
CA SER A 170 -1.17 8.65 1.68
C SER A 170 -1.26 9.55 0.45
N TRP A 171 -2.38 9.58 -0.28
CA TRP A 171 -2.58 10.48 -1.41
C TRP A 171 -2.57 11.96 -1.01
N LEU A 172 -3.32 12.31 0.04
CA LEU A 172 -3.38 13.70 0.52
C LEU A 172 -2.06 14.18 1.10
N ARG A 173 -1.32 13.26 1.72
CA ARG A 173 0.02 13.53 2.22
C ARG A 173 0.99 13.83 1.08
N GLU A 174 1.03 12.98 0.05
CA GLU A 174 1.93 13.18 -1.09
C GLU A 174 1.64 14.50 -1.81
N VAL A 175 0.35 14.82 -2.02
CA VAL A 175 -0.09 16.12 -2.55
C VAL A 175 0.44 17.28 -1.69
N ARG A 176 0.36 17.17 -0.35
CA ARG A 176 0.89 18.20 0.56
C ARG A 176 2.41 18.34 0.47
N GLU A 177 3.15 17.24 0.43
CA GLU A 177 4.61 17.25 0.35
C GLU A 177 5.11 17.82 -1.00
N LYS A 178 4.43 17.53 -2.11
CA LYS A 178 4.75 18.11 -3.44
C LYS A 178 4.40 19.58 -3.52
N ARG A 179 3.26 19.96 -2.95
CA ARG A 179 2.86 21.36 -2.79
C ARG A 179 3.92 22.16 -2.02
N ASP A 180 4.31 21.68 -0.84
CA ASP A 180 5.30 22.36 0.00
C ASP A 180 6.63 22.51 -0.74
N ARG A 181 7.10 21.45 -1.40
CA ARG A 181 8.28 21.53 -2.28
C ARG A 181 8.13 22.58 -3.39
N ARG A 182 6.96 22.69 -4.03
CA ARG A 182 6.72 23.69 -5.09
C ARG A 182 6.67 25.12 -4.55
N PHE A 183 6.06 25.34 -3.39
CA PHE A 183 6.02 26.66 -2.75
C PHE A 183 7.42 27.11 -2.30
N PHE A 184 8.17 26.25 -1.61
CA PHE A 184 9.51 26.60 -1.14
C PHE A 184 10.56 26.60 -2.27
N GLY A 185 10.38 25.76 -3.30
CA GLY A 185 11.28 25.68 -4.45
C GLY A 185 11.13 26.79 -5.49
N ASN A 186 9.98 27.48 -5.52
CA ASN A 186 9.77 28.67 -6.34
C ASN A 186 10.14 29.99 -5.63
N GLY A 187 10.65 29.90 -4.40
CA GLY A 187 11.00 31.06 -3.55
C GLY A 187 12.46 31.52 -3.65
N THR A 188 13.23 31.00 -4.61
CA THR A 188 14.62 31.38 -4.94
C THR A 188 14.73 31.72 -6.41
#